data_AF-A0A2H0GBW2-F1
#
_entry.id   AF-A0A2H0GBW2-F1
#
_cell.length_a   1.000
_cell.length_b   1.000
_cell.length_c   1.000
_cell.angle_alpha   90.00
_cell.angle_beta   90.00
_cell.angle_gamma   90.00
#
_symmetry.space_group_name_H-M   'P 1'
#
loop_
_entity.id
_entity.type
_entity.pdbx_description
1 polymer ?
#
loop_
_entity_poly.entity_id
_entity_poly.type
_entity_poly.pdbx_seq_one_letter_code
_entity_poly.pdbx_strand_id
1 'polypeptide(L)'
;SEMEAFYGKHLGAMFGMLSQNKDVQIAGQPCGIYYDWDEENQMTDVAAAIPYNSGDKSFKFDNYTTVKLGGEALKIAYYGDYENLAEPHMAMDEYLKNNNLPMSHIVLEEYITDPTTEADTT
;
A
#
# COMPACT_ATOMS: atom_id res chain seq x y z
N SER A 1 -3.27 14.60 -7.87
CA SER A 1 -4.57 13.93 -8.16
C SER A 1 -5.41 13.81 -6.88
N GLU A 2 -6.66 13.31 -6.93
CA GLU A 2 -7.43 13.00 -5.71
C GLU A 2 -6.71 11.96 -4.83
N MET A 3 -6.10 10.96 -5.47
CA MET A 3 -5.32 9.92 -4.80
C MET A 3 -4.07 10.47 -4.11
N GLU A 4 -3.34 11.38 -4.76
CA GLU A 4 -2.19 12.07 -4.15
C GLU A 4 -2.59 12.87 -2.91
N ALA A 5 -3.70 13.63 -2.99
CA ALA A 5 -4.22 14.38 -1.84
C ALA A 5 -4.68 13.46 -0.71
N PHE A 6 -5.30 12.33 -1.03
CA PHE A 6 -5.69 11.29 -0.08
C PHE A 6 -4.48 10.72 0.65
N TYR A 7 -3.47 10.25 -0.09
CA TYR A 7 -2.24 9.69 0.50
C TYR A 7 -1.47 10.72 1.32
N GLY A 8 -1.23 11.91 0.78
CA GLY A 8 -0.49 12.96 1.50
C GLY A 8 -1.15 13.34 2.83
N LYS A 9 -2.48 13.45 2.86
CA LYS A 9 -3.24 13.74 4.08
C LYS A 9 -3.15 12.61 5.10
N HIS A 10 -3.47 11.38 4.68
CA HIS A 10 -3.67 10.27 5.62
C HIS A 10 -2.35 9.65 6.08
N LEU A 11 -1.36 9.52 5.19
CA LEU A 11 -0.02 9.07 5.57
C LEU A 11 0.64 10.06 6.53
N GLY A 12 0.57 11.37 6.25
CA GLY A 12 1.12 12.39 7.14
C GLY A 12 0.49 12.38 8.54
N ALA A 13 -0.83 12.25 8.61
CA ALA A 13 -1.55 12.15 9.88
C ALA A 13 -1.20 10.87 10.66
N MET A 14 -1.11 9.72 9.99
CA MET A 14 -0.70 8.47 10.63
C MET A 14 0.74 8.51 11.12
N PHE A 15 1.68 9.08 10.35
CA PHE A 15 3.07 9.27 10.80
C PHE A 15 3.14 10.12 12.06
N GLY A 16 2.44 11.25 12.11
CA GLY A 16 2.40 12.12 13.28
C GLY A 16 1.85 11.40 14.52
N MET A 17 0.76 10.66 14.34
CA MET A 17 0.13 9.87 15.40
C MET A 17 1.02 8.74 15.91
N LEU A 18 1.61 7.94 15.02
CA LEU A 18 2.46 6.80 15.37
C LEU A 18 3.77 7.26 16.02
N SER A 19 4.38 8.33 15.52
CA SER A 19 5.67 8.84 16.04
C SER A 19 5.56 9.41 17.47
N GLN A 20 4.36 9.82 17.89
CA GLN A 20 4.11 10.33 19.24
C GLN A 20 3.83 9.21 20.25
N ASN A 21 3.63 7.99 19.79
CA ASN A 21 3.21 6.88 20.63
C ASN A 21 4.38 5.94 20.96
N LYS A 22 4.68 5.80 22.25
CA LYS A 22 5.86 5.04 22.73
C LYS A 22 5.67 3.52 22.68
N ASP A 23 4.44 3.05 22.60
CA ASP A 23 4.11 1.62 22.60
C ASP A 23 4.09 1.03 21.18
N VAL A 24 4.32 1.88 20.18
CA VAL A 24 4.24 1.55 18.76
C VAL A 24 5.57 1.88 18.10
N GLN A 25 6.01 0.99 17.21
CA GLN A 25 7.18 1.21 16.38
C GLN A 25 6.78 1.06 14.92
N ILE A 26 7.02 2.10 14.12
CA ILE A 26 6.85 2.00 12.66
C ILE A 26 7.78 0.90 12.15
N ALA A 27 7.20 -0.04 11.39
CA ALA A 27 7.82 -1.32 11.06
C ALA A 27 8.06 -1.51 9.56
N GLY A 28 7.69 -0.53 8.73
CA GLY A 28 7.83 -0.60 7.28
C GLY A 28 7.55 0.74 6.61
N GLN A 29 7.58 0.72 5.30
CA GLN A 29 7.29 1.87 4.45
C GLN A 29 5.79 2.12 4.37
N PRO A 30 5.36 3.36 4.05
CA PRO A 30 3.97 3.63 3.70
C PRO A 30 3.49 2.68 2.60
N CYS A 31 2.22 2.29 2.68
CA CYS A 31 1.63 1.40 1.70
C CYS A 31 0.20 1.76 1.34
N GLY A 32 -0.19 1.35 0.14
CA GLY A 32 -1.57 1.29 -0.34
C GLY A 32 -2.09 -0.13 -0.26
N ILE A 33 -3.27 -0.32 0.34
CA ILE A 33 -4.00 -1.59 0.32
C ILE A 33 -5.20 -1.41 -0.59
N TYR A 34 -5.14 -2.02 -1.77
CA TYR A 34 -6.18 -1.93 -2.79
C TYR A 34 -7.09 -3.15 -2.69
N TYR A 35 -8.38 -2.90 -2.52
CA TYR A 35 -9.42 -3.93 -2.44
C TYR A 35 -10.15 -4.12 -3.77
N ASP A 36 -10.17 -3.07 -4.59
CA ASP A 36 -10.79 -3.08 -5.91
C ASP A 36 -10.13 -2.05 -6.84
N TRP A 37 -10.19 -2.31 -8.15
CA TRP A 37 -9.69 -1.43 -9.19
C TRP A 37 -10.66 -1.42 -10.37
N ASP A 38 -11.48 -0.37 -10.43
CA ASP A 38 -12.49 -0.18 -11.46
C ASP A 38 -11.94 0.73 -12.56
N GLU A 39 -11.38 0.09 -13.60
CA GLU A 39 -10.84 0.79 -14.76
C GLU A 39 -11.93 1.49 -15.59
N GLU A 40 -13.17 0.99 -15.59
CA GLU A 40 -14.26 1.56 -16.39
C GLU A 40 -14.68 2.93 -15.82
N ASN A 41 -14.84 3.01 -14.50
CA ASN A 41 -15.24 4.22 -13.80
C ASN A 41 -14.06 5.06 -13.30
N GLN A 42 -12.82 4.57 -13.45
CA GLN A 42 -11.60 5.20 -12.93
C GLN A 42 -11.69 5.41 -11.40
N MET A 43 -12.15 4.37 -10.69
CA MET A 43 -12.35 4.38 -9.24
C MET A 43 -11.63 3.22 -8.58
N THR A 44 -11.29 3.37 -7.30
CA THR A 44 -10.68 2.30 -6.51
C THR A 44 -11.15 2.39 -5.06
N ASP A 45 -11.29 1.23 -4.41
CA ASP A 45 -11.39 1.15 -2.95
C ASP A 45 -10.00 0.85 -2.40
N VAL A 46 -9.44 1.84 -1.69
CA VAL A 46 -8.05 1.83 -1.24
C VAL A 46 -7.91 2.37 0.18
N ALA A 47 -7.05 1.73 0.96
CA ALA A 47 -6.60 2.25 2.25
C ALA A 47 -5.14 2.68 2.20
N ALA A 48 -4.86 3.93 2.58
CA ALA A 48 -3.53 4.35 2.97
C ALA A 48 -3.17 3.71 4.32
N ALA A 49 -1.98 3.12 4.44
CA ALA A 49 -1.55 2.41 5.64
C ALA A 49 -0.07 2.64 5.97
N ILE A 50 0.26 2.47 7.25
CA ILE A 50 1.63 2.44 7.75
C ILE A 50 1.81 1.17 8.59
N PRO A 51 2.71 0.25 8.20
CA PRO A 51 3.02 -0.93 9.00
C PRO A 51 3.64 -0.54 10.34
N TYR A 52 3.20 -1.20 11.42
CA TYR A 52 3.71 -0.96 12.75
C TYR A 52 3.78 -2.24 13.58
N ASN A 53 4.66 -2.25 14.57
CA ASN A 53 4.74 -3.23 15.63
C ASN A 53 4.24 -2.60 16.94
N SER A 54 3.50 -3.37 17.73
CA SER A 54 3.07 -2.99 19.08
C SER A 54 3.09 -4.22 19.99
N GLY A 55 3.41 -3.99 21.27
CA GLY A 55 3.24 -5.00 22.31
C GLY A 55 1.76 -5.31 22.60
N ASP A 56 0.88 -4.34 22.31
CA ASP A 56 -0.58 -4.46 22.44
C ASP A 56 -1.24 -4.55 21.06
N LYS A 57 -1.82 -5.71 20.76
CA LYS A 57 -2.53 -6.00 19.50
C LYS A 57 -3.95 -5.42 19.46
N SER A 58 -4.44 -4.86 20.57
CA SER A 58 -5.75 -4.23 20.68
C SER A 58 -5.72 -2.70 20.56
N PHE A 59 -4.54 -2.15 20.23
CA PHE A 59 -4.35 -0.72 20.11
C PHE A 59 -5.32 -0.10 19.12
N LYS A 60 -5.99 0.97 19.52
CA LYS A 60 -6.96 1.69 18.70
C LYS A 60 -6.43 3.08 18.41
N PHE A 61 -6.62 3.51 17.16
CA PHE A 61 -6.25 4.84 16.71
C PHE A 61 -7.52 5.60 16.36
N ASP A 62 -7.61 6.85 16.82
CA ASP A 62 -8.77 7.68 16.49
C ASP A 62 -8.81 7.93 14.97
N ASN A 63 -9.97 7.70 14.36
CA ASN A 63 -10.22 7.85 12.91
C ASN A 63 -9.48 6.86 11.99
N TYR A 64 -8.74 5.89 12.54
CA TYR A 64 -8.04 4.87 11.77
C TYR A 64 -8.38 3.47 12.28
N THR A 65 -8.38 2.50 11.37
CA THR A 65 -8.57 1.09 11.71
C THR A 65 -7.25 0.35 11.61
N THR A 66 -7.04 -0.59 12.51
CA THR A 66 -5.93 -1.55 12.45
C THR A 66 -6.38 -2.78 11.67
N VAL A 67 -5.66 -3.13 10.61
CA VAL A 67 -5.86 -4.37 9.87
C VAL A 67 -4.66 -5.28 10.03
N LYS A 68 -4.90 -6.60 10.01
CA LYS A 68 -3.84 -7.60 9.96
C LYS A 68 -3.90 -8.28 8.61
N LEU A 69 -2.86 -8.07 7.80
CA LEU A 69 -2.66 -8.77 6.54
C LEU A 69 -1.71 -9.95 6.74
N GLY A 70 -1.96 -11.04 6.02
CA GLY A 70 -1.14 -12.24 6.06
C GLY A 70 -1.65 -13.27 5.07
N GLY A 71 -0.77 -14.18 4.66
CA GLY A 71 -1.02 -15.15 3.60
C GLY A 71 0.22 -15.31 2.72
N GLU A 72 0.14 -16.23 1.76
CA GLU A 72 1.13 -16.31 0.68
C GLU A 72 0.84 -15.19 -0.32
N ALA A 73 1.90 -14.55 -0.81
CA ALA A 73 1.79 -13.45 -1.75
C ALA A 73 2.89 -13.57 -2.82
N LEU A 74 2.56 -13.16 -4.04
CA LEU A 74 3.57 -12.85 -5.04
C LEU A 74 4.16 -11.48 -4.73
N LYS A 75 5.46 -11.32 -4.96
CA LYS A 75 6.16 -10.05 -4.76
C LYS A 75 6.95 -9.69 -6.01
N ILE A 76 6.74 -8.48 -6.50
CA ILE A 76 7.61 -7.82 -7.47
C ILE A 76 8.29 -6.65 -6.76
N ALA A 77 9.61 -6.55 -6.89
CA ALA A 77 10.34 -5.33 -6.59
C ALA A 77 10.44 -4.54 -7.90
N TYR A 78 9.66 -3.47 -8.00
CA TYR A 78 9.59 -2.64 -9.21
C TYR A 78 10.51 -1.42 -9.05
N TYR A 79 11.30 -1.15 -10.09
CA TYR A 79 12.22 -0.03 -10.17
C TYR A 79 11.96 0.68 -11.50
N GLY A 80 11.11 1.70 -11.49
CA GLY A 80 10.71 2.45 -12.67
C GLY A 80 9.65 3.48 -12.35
N ASP A 81 9.21 4.20 -13.38
CA ASP A 81 8.28 5.31 -13.22
C ASP A 81 6.92 4.82 -12.72
N TYR A 82 6.28 5.64 -11.89
CA TYR A 82 4.96 5.35 -11.31
C TYR A 82 3.88 5.22 -12.39
N GLU A 83 4.01 5.94 -13.51
CA GLU A 83 3.05 5.89 -14.63
C GLU A 83 3.00 4.50 -15.30
N ASN A 84 4.04 3.68 -15.13
CA ASN A 84 4.16 2.36 -15.73
C ASN A 84 3.81 1.20 -14.77
N LEU A 85 3.13 1.49 -13.64
CA LEU A 85 2.74 0.48 -12.65
C LEU A 85 1.72 -0.56 -13.17
N ALA A 86 1.06 -0.32 -14.30
CA ALA A 86 0.18 -1.31 -14.91
C ALA A 86 0.94 -2.59 -15.31
N GLU A 87 2.17 -2.47 -15.82
CA GLU A 87 2.96 -3.62 -16.29
C GLU A 87 3.26 -4.66 -15.20
N PRO A 88 3.79 -4.31 -14.01
CA PRO A 88 4.02 -5.30 -12.96
C PRO A 88 2.72 -5.97 -12.48
N HIS A 89 1.59 -5.24 -12.42
CA HIS A 89 0.30 -5.82 -12.06
C HIS A 89 -0.18 -6.84 -13.09
N MET A 90 -0.08 -6.53 -14.39
CA MET A 90 -0.40 -7.49 -15.46
C MET A 90 0.50 -8.72 -15.42
N ALA A 91 1.80 -8.57 -15.15
CA ALA A 91 2.74 -9.69 -15.08
C ALA A 91 2.40 -10.64 -13.91
N MET A 92 1.99 -10.11 -12.75
CA MET A 92 1.53 -10.93 -11.62
C MET A 92 0.24 -11.67 -11.95
N ASP A 93 -0.73 -11.00 -12.55
CA ASP A 93 -2.00 -11.60 -12.95
C ASP A 93 -1.80 -12.73 -13.97
N GLU A 94 -0.95 -12.53 -14.99
CA GLU A 94 -0.60 -13.57 -15.95
C GLU A 94 0.07 -14.77 -15.26
N TYR A 95 1.00 -14.53 -14.33
CA TYR A 95 1.65 -15.61 -13.58
C TYR A 95 0.63 -16.42 -12.76
N LEU A 96 -0.30 -15.76 -12.06
CA LEU A 96 -1.34 -16.41 -11.29
C LEU A 96 -2.22 -17.30 -12.18
N LYS A 97 -2.66 -16.77 -13.32
CA LYS A 97 -3.48 -17.49 -14.31
C LYS A 97 -2.75 -18.70 -14.89
N ASN A 98 -1.52 -18.52 -15.35
CA ASN A 98 -0.72 -19.58 -15.98
C ASN A 98 -0.36 -20.72 -15.02
N ASN A 99 -0.31 -20.44 -13.72
CA ASN A 99 0.00 -21.44 -12.69
C ASN A 99 -1.24 -21.93 -11.91
N ASN A 100 -2.46 -21.57 -12.34
CA ASN A 100 -3.71 -21.92 -11.67
C ASN A 100 -3.71 -21.57 -10.17
N LEU A 101 -3.09 -20.45 -9.80
CA LEU A 101 -3.02 -19.99 -8.42
C LEU A 101 -4.23 -19.09 -8.10
N PRO A 102 -4.88 -19.28 -6.95
CA PRO A 102 -5.96 -18.40 -6.52
C PRO A 102 -5.39 -17.03 -6.12
N MET A 103 -6.13 -15.96 -6.45
CA MET A 103 -5.82 -14.61 -6.00
C MET A 103 -6.86 -14.14 -5.00
N SER A 104 -6.44 -13.72 -3.81
CA SER A 104 -7.27 -12.85 -2.98
C SER A 104 -7.24 -11.47 -3.62
N HIS A 105 -8.38 -10.85 -3.89
CA HIS A 105 -8.52 -9.52 -4.51
C HIS A 105 -7.97 -8.37 -3.64
N ILE A 106 -6.79 -8.54 -3.04
CA ILE A 106 -6.10 -7.59 -2.19
C ILE A 106 -4.71 -7.43 -2.78
N VAL A 107 -4.37 -6.20 -3.13
CA VAL A 107 -3.03 -5.82 -3.58
C VAL A 107 -2.43 -4.88 -2.56
N LEU A 108 -1.16 -5.10 -2.23
CA LEU A 108 -0.40 -4.24 -1.32
C LEU A 108 0.79 -3.65 -2.08
N GLU A 109 0.84 -2.32 -2.14
CA GLU A 109 1.93 -1.56 -2.73
C GLU A 109 2.74 -0.89 -1.63
N GLU A 110 4.06 -1.15 -1.56
CA GLU A 110 4.98 -0.49 -0.61
C GLU A 110 5.75 0.63 -1.31
N TYR A 111 5.64 1.86 -0.80
CA TYR A 111 6.27 3.04 -1.38
C TYR A 111 7.65 3.27 -0.74
N ILE A 112 8.68 2.60 -1.29
CA ILE A 112 10.04 2.60 -0.72
C ILE A 112 10.73 3.96 -0.89
N THR A 113 10.55 4.58 -2.04
CA THR A 113 11.02 5.93 -2.34
C THR A 113 9.81 6.83 -2.46
N ASP A 114 9.95 8.09 -2.04
CA ASP A 114 8.90 9.07 -2.27
C ASP A 114 8.92 9.42 -3.77
N PRO A 115 7.85 9.11 -4.53
CA PRO A 115 7.79 9.35 -5.97
C PRO A 115 7.90 10.83 -6.33
N THR A 116 7.76 11.75 -5.35
CA THR A 116 8.00 13.19 -5.56
C THR A 116 9.48 13.59 -5.43
N THR A 117 10.34 12.68 -4.95
CA THR A 117 11.76 12.95 -4.70
C THR A 117 12.72 12.20 -5.62
N GLU A 118 12.25 11.15 -6.29
CA GLU A 118 13.02 10.46 -7.32
C GLU A 118 12.82 11.19 -8.66
N ALA A 119 13.92 11.51 -9.34
CA ALA A 119 13.83 12.09 -10.68
C ALA A 119 13.38 11.01 -11.68
N ASP A 120 12.34 11.30 -12.47
CA ASP A 120 11.94 10.45 -13.60
C ASP A 120 13.17 10.10 -14.45
N THR A 121 13.33 8.81 -14.77
CA THR A 121 14.37 8.40 -15.71
C THR A 121 13.96 8.78 -17.12
N THR A 122 14.64 9.79 -17.69
CA THR A 122 14.52 10.21 -19.11
C THR A 122 14.98 9.16 -20.10
#